data_AF-A0AA41V965-F1
#
_entry.id   AF-A0AA41V965-F1
#
_cell.length_a   1.000
_cell.length_b   1.000
_cell.length_c   1.000
_cell.angle_alpha   90.00
_cell.angle_beta   90.00
_cell.angle_gamma   90.00
#
_symmetry.space_group_name_H-M   'P 1'
#
loop_
_entity.id
_entity.type
_entity.pdbx_description
1 polymer ?
#
loop_
_entity_poly.entity_id
_entity_poly.type
_entity_poly.pdbx_seq_one_letter_code
_entity_poly.pdbx_strand_id
1 'polypeptide(L)'
;MTFATEFLFPYARDNLRKHLTATFDTQQTKDDIKLLRAQVEIDLEQGVVVGALPIAPDEAGKERVIDSLVANVEAMIDADRKITSLKELQGHIWRTGYENNELKGVVFEDVPQALKRWKDSGIKVYIYSDILVVAGNLSGFSLAIQFLET
;
A
#
# COMPACT_ATOMS: atom_id res chain seq x y z
N MET A 1 9.26 -9.59 -15.49
CA MET A 1 8.14 -8.84 -14.89
C MET A 1 7.82 -9.48 -13.55
N THR A 2 7.37 -8.71 -12.56
CA THR A 2 7.12 -9.22 -11.20
C THR A 2 5.64 -9.05 -10.82
N PHE A 3 5.15 -9.89 -9.91
CA PHE A 3 3.78 -9.80 -9.38
C PHE A 3 3.44 -8.40 -8.84
N ALA A 4 4.42 -7.72 -8.23
CA ALA A 4 4.25 -6.36 -7.73
C ALA A 4 3.95 -5.36 -8.86
N THR A 5 4.71 -5.43 -9.96
CA THR A 5 4.53 -4.53 -11.12
C THR A 5 3.28 -4.84 -11.93
N GLU A 6 2.85 -6.10 -11.97
CA GLU A 6 1.71 -6.53 -12.79
C GLU A 6 0.37 -6.43 -12.06
N PHE A 7 0.35 -6.61 -10.73
CA PHE A 7 -0.90 -6.71 -9.98
C PHE A 7 -1.00 -5.71 -8.84
N LEU A 8 0.04 -5.57 -8.00
CA LEU A 8 -0.06 -4.72 -6.80
C LEU A 8 -0.12 -3.23 -7.14
N PHE A 9 0.84 -2.71 -7.92
CA PHE A 9 0.85 -1.29 -8.25
C PHE A 9 -0.36 -0.86 -9.09
N PRO A 10 -0.78 -1.60 -10.13
CA PRO A 10 -2.00 -1.30 -10.85
C PRO A 10 -3.23 -1.33 -9.94
N TYR A 11 -3.37 -2.34 -9.08
CA TYR A 11 -4.50 -2.42 -8.15
C TYR A 11 -4.56 -1.21 -7.21
N ALA A 12 -3.42 -0.77 -6.66
CA ALA A 12 -3.38 0.40 -5.79
C ALA A 12 -3.80 1.67 -6.53
N ARG A 13 -3.34 1.86 -7.77
CA ARG A 13 -3.73 3.00 -8.61
C ARG A 13 -5.24 2.99 -8.88
N ASP A 14 -5.77 1.87 -9.35
CA ASP A 14 -7.16 1.74 -9.78
C ASP A 14 -8.16 1.84 -8.60
N ASN A 15 -7.73 1.46 -7.39
CA ASN A 15 -8.58 1.48 -6.19
C ASN A 15 -8.33 2.68 -5.28
N LEU A 16 -7.39 3.57 -5.61
CA LEU A 16 -7.02 4.71 -4.76
C LEU A 16 -8.21 5.57 -4.36
N ARG A 17 -8.96 6.06 -5.35
CA ARG A 17 -10.13 6.92 -5.11
C ARG A 17 -11.19 6.18 -4.29
N LYS A 18 -11.51 4.93 -4.67
CA LYS A 18 -12.48 4.08 -3.96
C LYS A 18 -12.10 3.92 -2.48
N HIS A 19 -10.83 3.63 -2.20
CA HIS A 19 -10.31 3.50 -0.85
C HIS A 19 -10.45 4.82 -0.08
N LEU A 20 -9.89 5.92 -0.60
CA LEU A 20 -9.96 7.23 0.06
C LEU A 20 -11.40 7.68 0.33
N THR A 21 -12.34 7.47 -0.60
CA THR A 21 -13.75 7.80 -0.39
C THR A 21 -14.38 6.97 0.73
N ALA A 22 -14.09 5.66 0.77
CA ALA A 22 -14.65 4.74 1.74
C ALA A 22 -14.09 4.93 3.15
N THR A 23 -12.79 5.25 3.27
CA THR A 23 -12.07 5.27 4.55
C THR A 23 -11.73 6.69 5.02
N PHE A 24 -12.14 7.74 4.29
CA PHE A 24 -11.81 9.15 4.56
C PHE A 24 -11.89 9.56 6.04
N ASP A 25 -12.94 9.11 6.73
CA ASP A 25 -13.24 9.53 8.09
C ASP A 25 -12.49 8.71 9.15
N THR A 26 -11.82 7.62 8.76
CA THR A 26 -11.04 6.75 9.64
C THR A 26 -9.74 7.43 10.09
N GLN A 27 -9.24 7.05 11.26
CA GLN A 27 -7.98 7.60 11.77
C GLN A 27 -6.80 7.25 10.86
N GLN A 28 -6.77 6.01 10.35
CA GLN A 28 -5.71 5.54 9.46
C GLN A 28 -5.59 6.41 8.20
N THR A 29 -6.71 6.67 7.52
CA THR A 29 -6.67 7.51 6.31
C THR A 29 -6.37 8.97 6.63
N LYS A 30 -6.78 9.48 7.79
CA LYS A 30 -6.38 10.84 8.23
C LYS A 30 -4.87 10.95 8.45
N ASP A 31 -4.25 9.91 9.01
CA ASP A 31 -2.81 9.86 9.21
C ASP A 31 -2.07 9.77 7.85
N ASP A 32 -2.58 8.95 6.92
CA ASP A 32 -2.05 8.88 5.55
C ASP A 32 -2.12 10.24 4.83
N ILE A 33 -3.26 10.93 4.92
CA ILE A 33 -3.47 12.26 4.32
C ILE A 33 -2.48 13.27 4.92
N LYS A 34 -2.26 13.23 6.23
CA LYS A 34 -1.30 14.11 6.91
C LYS A 34 0.12 13.89 6.41
N LEU A 35 0.55 12.64 6.26
CA LEU A 35 1.88 12.29 5.77
C LEU A 35 2.05 12.68 4.28
N LEU A 36 1.02 12.46 3.46
CA LEU A 36 1.02 12.87 2.06
C LEU A 36 1.05 14.39 1.90
N ARG A 37 0.31 15.14 2.72
CA ARG A 37 0.37 16.62 2.78
C ARG A 37 1.78 17.12 3.04
N ALA A 38 2.40 16.64 4.11
CA ALA A 38 3.77 17.02 4.46
C ALA A 38 4.76 16.69 3.34
N GLN A 39 4.61 15.53 2.69
CA GLN A 39 5.45 15.17 1.57
C GLN A 39 5.26 16.09 0.36
N VAL A 40 4.01 16.39 -0.02
CA VAL A 40 3.71 17.27 -1.16
C VAL A 40 4.24 18.68 -0.91
N GLU A 41 4.16 19.19 0.32
CA GLU A 41 4.76 20.48 0.70
C GLU A 41 6.28 20.49 0.46
N ILE A 42 6.98 19.45 0.94
CA ILE A 42 8.43 19.30 0.69
C ILE A 42 8.73 19.23 -0.81
N ASP A 43 7.92 18.50 -1.57
CA ASP A 43 8.12 18.35 -3.01
C ASP A 43 7.91 19.65 -3.78
N LEU A 44 6.93 20.47 -3.36
CA LEU A 44 6.66 21.79 -3.92
C LEU A 44 7.80 22.77 -3.61
N GLU A 45 8.32 22.76 -2.38
CA GLU A 45 9.47 23.59 -1.98
C GLU A 45 10.73 23.24 -2.76
N GLN A 46 10.94 21.95 -3.02
CA GLN A 46 12.12 21.45 -3.72
C GLN A 46 11.95 21.43 -5.25
N GLY A 47 10.75 21.70 -5.77
CA GLY A 47 10.44 21.64 -7.20
C GLY A 47 10.60 20.23 -7.81
N VAL A 48 10.42 19.18 -6.99
CA VAL A 48 10.74 17.79 -7.36
C VAL A 48 9.69 17.18 -8.29
N VAL A 49 8.42 17.60 -8.17
CA VAL A 49 7.31 17.02 -8.93
C VAL A 49 6.72 18.07 -9.88
N VAL A 50 6.92 17.85 -11.17
CA VAL A 50 6.27 18.64 -12.22
C VAL A 50 4.77 18.36 -12.17
N GLY A 51 3.98 19.36 -11.78
CA GLY A 51 2.52 19.26 -11.71
C GLY A 51 1.96 18.82 -10.35
N ALA A 52 2.77 18.70 -9.29
CA ALA A 52 2.23 18.59 -7.94
C ALA A 52 1.39 19.83 -7.61
N LEU A 53 0.24 19.60 -6.99
CA LEU A 53 -0.66 20.64 -6.52
C LEU A 53 -0.80 20.54 -5.00
N PRO A 54 -0.90 21.65 -4.26
CA PRO A 54 -1.21 21.60 -2.85
C PRO A 54 -2.46 20.75 -2.62
N ILE A 55 -2.39 19.81 -1.67
CA ILE A 55 -3.56 19.03 -1.27
C ILE A 55 -4.56 20.00 -0.65
N ALA A 56 -5.81 19.94 -1.11
CA ALA A 56 -6.85 20.86 -0.65
C ALA A 56 -7.04 20.77 0.88
N PRO A 57 -7.34 21.89 1.55
CA PRO A 57 -7.59 21.88 2.99
C PRO A 57 -8.92 21.17 3.30
N ASP A 58 -9.11 20.70 4.54
CA ASP A 58 -10.29 19.91 4.92
C ASP A 58 -11.60 20.69 4.73
N GLU A 59 -11.55 22.01 4.90
CA GLU A 59 -12.67 22.93 4.72
C GLU A 59 -13.12 23.07 3.26
N ALA A 60 -12.27 22.69 2.29
CA ALA A 60 -12.64 22.68 0.88
C ALA A 60 -13.65 21.57 0.53
N GLY A 61 -13.87 20.63 1.46
CA GLY A 61 -14.80 19.52 1.32
C GLY A 61 -14.11 18.24 0.86
N LYS A 62 -14.63 17.11 1.34
CA LYS A 62 -14.10 15.75 1.13
C LYS A 62 -13.70 15.45 -0.32
N GLU A 63 -14.57 15.73 -1.29
CA GLU A 63 -14.31 15.43 -2.70
C GLU A 63 -13.08 16.18 -3.24
N ARG A 64 -12.92 17.47 -2.89
CA ARG A 64 -11.76 18.25 -3.35
C ARG A 64 -10.45 17.75 -2.74
N VAL A 65 -10.49 17.34 -1.46
CA VAL A 65 -9.33 16.72 -0.81
C VAL A 65 -8.94 15.44 -1.54
N ILE A 66 -9.91 14.55 -1.80
CA ILE A 66 -9.68 13.29 -2.52
C ILE A 66 -9.16 13.53 -3.93
N ASP A 67 -9.76 14.45 -4.70
CA ASP A 67 -9.29 14.77 -6.05
C ASP A 67 -7.83 15.23 -6.05
N SER A 68 -7.45 16.10 -5.10
CA SER A 68 -6.07 16.58 -4.98
C SER A 68 -5.09 15.48 -4.54
N LEU A 69 -5.51 14.56 -3.67
CA LEU A 69 -4.71 13.40 -3.27
C LEU A 69 -4.49 12.44 -4.43
N VAL A 70 -5.55 12.13 -5.18
CA VAL A 70 -5.49 11.24 -6.34
C VAL A 70 -4.50 11.78 -7.36
N ALA A 71 -4.62 13.07 -7.72
CA ALA A 71 -3.71 13.68 -8.69
C ALA A 71 -2.23 13.63 -8.25
N ASN A 72 -1.94 13.94 -6.98
CA ASN A 72 -0.56 13.89 -6.48
C ASN A 72 -0.02 12.46 -6.40
N VAL A 73 -0.80 11.51 -5.90
CA VAL A 73 -0.39 10.11 -5.77
C VAL A 73 -0.16 9.48 -7.14
N GLU A 74 -1.02 9.75 -8.12
CA GLU A 74 -0.82 9.29 -9.51
C GLU A 74 0.46 9.86 -10.11
N ALA A 75 0.73 11.16 -9.92
CA ALA A 75 1.98 11.77 -10.36
C ALA A 75 3.22 11.16 -9.69
N MET A 76 3.14 10.84 -8.39
CA MET A 76 4.23 10.17 -7.68
C MET A 76 4.46 8.73 -8.20
N ILE A 77 3.39 8.01 -8.53
CA ILE A 77 3.47 6.66 -9.12
C ILE A 77 4.07 6.73 -10.53
N ASP A 78 3.61 7.66 -11.37
CA ASP A 78 4.11 7.83 -12.75
C ASP A 78 5.59 8.23 -12.78
N ALA A 79 6.07 8.91 -11.74
CA ALA A 79 7.47 9.26 -11.56
C ALA A 79 8.31 8.20 -10.81
N ASP A 80 7.78 6.99 -10.57
CA ASP A 80 8.43 5.89 -9.82
C ASP A 80 9.04 6.33 -8.47
N ARG A 81 8.34 7.21 -7.74
CA ARG A 81 8.87 7.78 -6.51
C ARG A 81 8.81 6.78 -5.37
N LYS A 82 9.95 6.58 -4.69
CA LYS A 82 10.10 5.62 -3.59
C LYS A 82 9.95 6.30 -2.22
N ILE A 83 8.78 6.88 -1.97
CA ILE A 83 8.51 7.65 -0.75
C ILE A 83 7.77 6.79 0.28
N THR A 84 8.08 6.99 1.56
CA THR A 84 7.42 6.30 2.68
C THR A 84 5.91 6.52 2.72
N SER A 85 5.43 7.77 2.63
CA SER A 85 4.00 8.10 2.68
C SER A 85 3.19 7.44 1.56
N LEU A 86 3.76 7.36 0.34
CA LEU A 86 3.16 6.65 -0.78
C LEU A 86 3.07 5.13 -0.51
N LYS A 87 4.17 4.54 -0.01
CA LYS A 87 4.22 3.10 0.30
C LYS A 87 3.24 2.71 1.41
N GLU A 88 3.04 3.56 2.41
CA GLU A 88 2.08 3.35 3.49
C GLU A 88 0.65 3.29 2.96
N LEU A 89 0.24 4.30 2.19
CA LEU A 89 -1.08 4.33 1.56
C LEU A 89 -1.30 3.13 0.62
N GLN A 90 -0.32 2.80 -0.22
CA GLN A 90 -0.39 1.62 -1.09
C GLN A 90 -0.58 0.32 -0.27
N GLY A 91 0.13 0.19 0.85
CA GLY A 91 -0.02 -0.92 1.79
C GLY A 91 -1.43 -1.04 2.36
N HIS A 92 -2.06 0.07 2.72
CA HIS A 92 -3.44 0.09 3.21
C HIS A 92 -4.45 -0.31 2.12
N ILE A 93 -4.26 0.16 0.88
CA ILE A 93 -5.10 -0.23 -0.26
C ILE A 93 -4.97 -1.73 -0.55
N TRP A 94 -3.74 -2.26 -0.57
CA TRP A 94 -3.53 -3.71 -0.78
C TRP A 94 -4.15 -4.54 0.33
N ARG A 95 -4.04 -4.10 1.59
CA ARG A 95 -4.71 -4.77 2.72
C ARG A 95 -6.21 -4.91 2.45
N THR A 96 -6.88 -3.82 2.07
CA THR A 96 -8.31 -3.87 1.71
C THR A 96 -8.58 -4.87 0.58
N GLY A 97 -7.73 -4.89 -0.45
CA GLY A 97 -7.87 -5.85 -1.56
C GLY A 97 -7.71 -7.31 -1.13
N TYR A 98 -6.78 -7.60 -0.23
CA TYR A 98 -6.59 -8.93 0.35
C TYR A 98 -7.76 -9.34 1.25
N GLU A 99 -8.22 -8.45 2.13
CA GLU A 99 -9.35 -8.70 3.03
C GLU A 99 -10.64 -8.96 2.27
N ASN A 100 -10.84 -8.27 1.14
CA ASN A 100 -12.00 -8.43 0.27
C ASN A 100 -11.85 -9.57 -0.75
N ASN A 101 -10.76 -10.34 -0.72
CA ASN A 101 -10.43 -11.37 -1.73
C ASN A 101 -10.32 -10.87 -3.17
N GLU A 102 -10.14 -9.56 -3.39
CA GLU A 102 -9.88 -8.94 -4.69
C GLU A 102 -8.42 -9.17 -5.12
N LEU A 103 -7.50 -9.24 -4.15
CA LEU A 103 -6.10 -9.64 -4.34
C LEU A 103 -5.84 -11.02 -3.75
N LYS A 104 -5.02 -11.82 -4.42
CA LYS A 104 -4.55 -13.13 -3.94
C LYS A 104 -3.03 -13.20 -3.97
N GLY A 105 -2.44 -13.67 -2.88
CA GLY A 105 -1.01 -13.92 -2.83
C GLY A 105 -0.69 -15.13 -3.70
N VAL A 106 0.27 -14.97 -4.61
CA VAL A 106 0.80 -16.09 -5.40
C VAL A 106 2.11 -16.53 -4.75
N VAL A 107 2.18 -17.78 -4.34
CA VAL A 107 3.41 -18.44 -3.90
C VAL A 107 3.73 -19.55 -4.89
N PHE A 108 5.01 -19.78 -5.16
CA PHE A 108 5.42 -20.92 -5.98
C PHE A 108 5.03 -22.23 -5.28
N GLU A 109 4.66 -23.24 -6.06
CA GLU A 109 4.07 -24.50 -5.55
C GLU A 109 4.97 -25.26 -4.57
N ASP A 110 6.29 -25.08 -4.69
CA ASP A 110 7.30 -25.71 -3.85
C ASP A 110 7.50 -25.00 -2.50
N VAL A 111 7.13 -23.71 -2.41
CA VAL A 111 7.35 -22.88 -1.21
C VAL A 111 6.56 -23.38 0.00
N PRO A 112 5.24 -23.66 -0.06
CA PRO A 112 4.49 -24.18 1.09
C PRO A 112 5.09 -25.49 1.63
N GLN A 113 5.53 -26.38 0.74
CA GLN A 113 6.12 -27.65 1.13
C GLN A 113 7.48 -27.45 1.81
N ALA A 114 8.31 -26.54 1.31
CA ALA A 114 9.60 -26.21 1.90
C ALA A 114 9.44 -25.57 3.29
N LEU A 115 8.55 -24.57 3.42
CA LEU A 115 8.25 -23.91 4.69
C LEU A 115 7.79 -24.91 5.75
N LYS A 116 6.88 -25.84 5.38
CA LYS A 116 6.41 -26.89 6.27
C LYS A 116 7.57 -27.79 6.74
N ARG A 117 8.43 -28.25 5.83
CA ARG A 117 9.59 -29.10 6.17
C ARG A 117 10.56 -28.42 7.13
N TRP A 118 10.86 -27.14 6.91
CA TRP A 118 11.75 -26.38 7.79
C TRP A 118 11.15 -26.22 9.18
N LYS A 119 9.86 -25.89 9.26
CA LYS A 119 9.15 -25.80 10.53
C LYS A 119 9.13 -27.13 11.29
N ASP A 120 8.78 -28.23 10.62
CA ASP A 120 8.78 -29.58 11.20
C ASP A 120 10.19 -30.00 11.70
N SER A 121 11.24 -29.37 11.17
CA SER A 121 12.64 -29.58 11.56
C SER A 121 13.12 -28.61 12.66
N GLY A 122 12.24 -27.79 13.22
CA GLY A 122 12.57 -26.79 14.25
C GLY A 122 13.32 -25.55 13.73
N ILE A 123 13.37 -25.34 12.41
CA ILE A 123 14.01 -24.19 11.79
C ILE A 123 13.02 -23.02 11.78
N LYS A 124 13.45 -21.88 12.32
CA LYS A 124 12.67 -20.63 12.26
C LYS A 124 12.81 -20.00 10.88
N VAL A 125 11.68 -19.64 10.27
CA VAL A 125 11.66 -18.96 8.97
C VAL A 125 11.21 -17.52 9.15
N TYR A 126 11.88 -16.61 8.46
CA TYR A 126 11.56 -15.19 8.43
C TYR A 126 11.52 -14.71 6.99
N ILE A 127 10.63 -13.76 6.69
CA ILE A 127 10.50 -13.12 5.37
C ILE A 127 11.09 -11.71 5.49
N TYR A 128 11.94 -11.35 4.53
CA TYR A 128 12.49 -10.00 4.39
C TYR A 128 12.11 -9.44 3.02
N SER A 129 11.46 -8.28 2.99
CA SER A 129 11.01 -7.63 1.76
C SER A 129 11.03 -6.11 1.86
N ASP A 130 11.32 -5.44 0.75
CA ASP A 130 11.29 -3.96 0.63
C ASP A 130 9.87 -3.38 0.49
N ILE A 131 8.88 -4.24 0.29
CA ILE A 131 7.46 -3.88 0.25
C ILE A 131 6.95 -3.83 1.69
N LEU A 132 6.34 -2.71 2.07
CA LEU A 132 5.83 -2.49 3.41
C LEU A 132 4.75 -3.52 3.75
N VAL A 133 5.05 -4.38 4.72
CA VAL A 133 4.05 -5.23 5.38
C VAL A 133 3.38 -4.36 6.43
N VAL A 134 2.20 -3.82 6.14
CA VAL A 134 1.43 -3.13 7.18
C VAL A 134 0.91 -4.19 8.14
N ALA A 135 1.59 -4.34 9.27
CA ALA A 135 1.28 -5.30 10.31
C ALA A 135 -0.16 -5.10 10.84
N GLY A 136 -0.88 -6.20 10.92
CA GLY A 136 -2.31 -6.25 11.25
C GLY A 136 -2.92 -7.38 10.45
N ASN A 137 -2.87 -8.60 11.01
CA ASN A 137 -3.46 -9.85 10.53
C ASN A 137 -3.95 -9.83 9.06
N LEU A 138 -3.00 -9.79 8.12
CA LEU A 138 -3.30 -9.91 6.70
C LEU A 138 -3.76 -11.33 6.42
N SER A 139 -5.08 -11.54 6.27
CA SER A 139 -5.68 -12.82 5.88
C SER A 139 -5.29 -13.26 4.45
N GLY A 140 -4.83 -12.35 3.59
CA GLY A 140 -4.41 -12.65 2.21
C GLY A 140 -2.91 -12.92 1.99
N PHE A 141 -2.01 -12.29 2.76
CA PHE A 141 -0.62 -12.75 2.93
C PHE A 141 -0.52 -13.92 3.93
N SER A 142 -1.61 -14.19 4.64
CA SER A 142 -1.74 -15.26 5.62
C SER A 142 -1.40 -16.61 5.02
N LEU A 143 -1.60 -16.89 3.73
CA LEU A 143 -1.21 -18.22 3.26
C LEU A 143 0.29 -18.49 3.40
N ALA A 144 1.18 -17.48 3.33
CA ALA A 144 2.61 -17.68 3.57
C ALA A 144 2.99 -17.64 5.07
N ILE A 145 2.28 -16.83 5.87
CA ILE A 145 2.57 -16.63 7.31
C ILE A 145 1.86 -17.67 8.20
N GLN A 146 0.69 -18.16 7.81
CA GLN A 146 -0.11 -19.13 8.56
C GLN A 146 0.53 -20.52 8.57
N PHE A 147 1.39 -20.84 7.58
CA PHE A 147 2.27 -22.01 7.67
C PHE A 147 3.30 -21.88 8.81
N LEU A 148 3.62 -20.67 9.29
CA LEU A 148 4.58 -20.44 10.36
C LEU A 148 3.93 -20.43 11.76
N GLU A 149 2.61 -20.22 11.89
CA GLU A 149 1.95 -20.04 13.20
C GLU A 149 1.03 -21.20 13.69
N THR A 150 0.88 -22.31 12.96
CA THR A 150 0.22 -23.54 13.50
C THR A 150 1.15 -24.75 13.58
#